data_AF-A0A7V9HQ26-F1
#
_entry.id   AF-A0A7V9HQ26-F1
#
_cell.length_a   1.000
_cell.length_b   1.000
_cell.length_c   1.000
_cell.angle_alpha   90.00
_cell.angle_beta   90.00
_cell.angle_gamma   90.00
#
_symmetry.space_group_name_H-M   'P 1'
#
loop_
_entity.id
_entity.type
_entity.pdbx_description
1 polymer ?
#
loop_
_entity_poly.entity_id
_entity_poly.type
_entity_poly.pdbx_seq_one_letter_code
_entity_poly.pdbx_strand_id
1 'polypeptide(L)'
;MIAEGVTIGGVDVGGLDADAARSQVRTNLVTPLEKAVKVKYEGEEYELTPNELDIHAGVDRTVDEALTASREGGLPTRFWRSVSGGEVNVAIRPELAYDHDQLDHFISHVSGNIGRDPVDASIDPSGGVLTPVAARTGFSIDESALRRDVEAAIADPANRTVEPKVEKVKPEVTTSELAAKYPTYLVVDRANFTLTLYRNLKEEVSYTVAIGAEGYDTPTGLYNIQSKQVDPVWNVPDSDWAGSLAGQTIPPGPENPLKARWMGFYNGAGIHGTSDIASLGSAASHGCVRMDVPDVIDLYDRVDIGTPVYIS
;
A
#
# COMPACT_ATOMS: atom_id res chain seq x y z
N MET A 1 -2.95 21.45 -58.26
CA MET A 1 -1.75 21.48 -57.41
C MET A 1 -2.04 22.36 -56.22
N ILE A 2 -1.38 22.06 -55.11
CA ILE A 2 -1.40 22.84 -53.88
C ILE A 2 -0.50 24.07 -54.11
N ALA A 3 -0.91 25.23 -53.60
CA ALA A 3 -0.16 26.46 -53.74
C ALA A 3 1.15 26.40 -52.94
N GLU A 4 2.17 27.12 -53.41
CA GLU A 4 3.45 27.21 -52.72
C GLU A 4 3.30 27.78 -51.30
N GLY A 5 4.13 27.29 -50.38
CA GLY A 5 4.09 27.68 -48.96
C GLY A 5 2.97 27.03 -48.14
N VAL A 6 2.24 26.03 -48.67
CA VAL A 6 1.28 25.25 -47.88
C VAL A 6 1.99 24.09 -47.21
N THR A 7 1.80 23.95 -45.90
CA THR A 7 2.33 22.84 -45.11
C THR A 7 1.22 22.08 -44.41
N ILE A 8 1.36 20.75 -44.30
CA ILE A 8 0.48 19.89 -43.50
C ILE A 8 1.32 19.29 -42.38
N GLY A 9 0.99 19.56 -41.12
CA GLY A 9 1.71 19.05 -39.94
C GLY A 9 3.21 19.36 -39.95
N GLY A 10 3.65 20.43 -40.62
CA GLY A 10 5.06 20.78 -40.79
C GLY A 10 5.74 20.13 -42.01
N VAL A 11 5.04 19.28 -42.76
CA VAL A 11 5.49 18.75 -44.06
C VAL A 11 5.11 19.73 -45.15
N ASP A 12 6.08 20.18 -45.93
CA ASP A 12 5.84 21.00 -47.12
C ASP A 12 5.12 20.18 -48.19
N VAL A 13 3.98 20.69 -48.66
CA VAL A 13 3.18 20.10 -49.73
C VAL A 13 2.94 21.08 -50.88
N GLY A 14 3.60 22.25 -50.84
CA GLY A 14 3.54 23.25 -51.90
C GLY A 14 3.99 22.68 -53.25
N GLY A 15 3.31 23.11 -54.32
CA GLY A 15 3.63 22.68 -55.68
C GLY A 15 3.22 21.25 -56.04
N LEU A 16 2.82 20.42 -55.07
CA LEU A 16 2.42 19.03 -55.29
C LEU A 16 0.99 18.90 -55.85
N ASP A 17 0.74 17.83 -56.59
CA ASP A 17 -0.63 17.36 -56.83
C ASP A 17 -1.18 16.59 -55.61
N ALA A 18 -2.46 16.21 -55.68
CA ALA A 18 -3.13 15.59 -54.54
C ALA A 18 -2.51 14.24 -54.15
N ASP A 19 -2.08 13.43 -55.11
CA ASP A 19 -1.56 12.08 -54.86
C ASP A 19 -0.12 12.13 -54.36
N ALA A 20 0.70 13.03 -54.92
CA ALA A 20 2.04 13.32 -54.42
C ALA A 20 1.99 13.89 -53.00
N ALA A 21 1.07 14.83 -52.71
CA ALA A 21 0.88 15.38 -51.37
C ALA A 21 0.45 14.31 -50.36
N ARG A 22 -0.51 13.43 -50.71
CA ARG A 22 -0.91 12.29 -49.86
C ARG A 22 0.27 11.38 -49.54
N SER A 23 1.06 11.02 -50.55
CA SER A 23 2.22 10.15 -50.38
C SER A 23 3.29 10.78 -49.48
N GLN A 24 3.56 12.07 -49.67
CA GLN A 24 4.52 12.83 -48.88
C GLN A 24 4.07 13.01 -47.44
N VAL A 25 2.79 13.32 -47.20
CA VAL A 25 2.19 13.39 -45.85
C VAL A 25 2.22 12.02 -45.18
N ARG A 26 1.84 10.94 -45.88
CA ARG A 26 1.87 9.58 -45.31
C ARG A 26 3.28 9.19 -44.87
N THR A 27 4.28 9.43 -45.71
CA THR A 27 5.68 9.07 -45.42
C THR A 27 6.25 9.84 -44.24
N ASN A 28 5.99 11.15 -44.15
CA ASN A 28 6.66 12.03 -43.19
C ASN A 28 5.85 12.27 -41.91
N LEU A 29 4.53 12.11 -41.94
CA LEU A 29 3.66 12.27 -40.77
C LEU A 29 3.10 10.94 -40.28
N VAL A 30 2.65 10.05 -41.15
CA VAL A 30 1.96 8.82 -40.71
C VAL A 30 2.97 7.76 -40.29
N THR A 31 4.02 7.49 -41.07
CA THR A 31 5.02 6.46 -40.74
C THR A 31 5.69 6.66 -39.37
N PRO A 32 6.04 7.88 -38.93
CA PRO A 32 6.55 8.08 -37.57
C PRO A 32 5.52 7.82 -36.46
N LEU A 33 4.23 8.05 -36.74
CA LEU A 33 3.12 7.78 -35.82
C LEU A 33 2.81 6.28 -35.68
N GLU A 34 3.33 5.44 -36.58
CA GLU A 34 3.28 3.97 -36.50
C GLU A 34 4.23 3.38 -35.43
N LYS A 35 4.97 4.23 -34.70
CA LYS A 35 5.78 3.79 -33.56
C LYS A 35 4.95 3.75 -32.28
N ALA A 36 5.20 2.76 -31.43
CA ALA A 36 4.59 2.70 -30.11
C ALA A 36 5.01 3.88 -29.23
N VAL A 37 4.11 4.34 -28.36
CA VAL A 37 4.45 5.21 -27.23
C VAL A 37 4.88 4.33 -26.07
N LYS A 38 5.99 4.71 -25.42
CA LYS A 38 6.61 3.93 -24.34
C LYS A 38 6.49 4.68 -23.03
N VAL A 39 5.95 4.05 -21.99
CA VAL A 39 6.05 4.54 -20.63
C VAL A 39 7.11 3.74 -19.90
N LYS A 40 8.13 4.41 -19.35
CA LYS A 40 9.28 3.75 -18.69
C LYS A 40 9.37 4.17 -17.23
N TYR A 41 9.55 3.20 -16.35
CA TYR A 41 9.77 3.45 -14.93
C TYR A 41 10.60 2.34 -14.28
N GLU A 42 11.71 2.69 -13.63
CA GLU A 42 12.59 1.77 -12.86
C GLU A 42 12.95 0.44 -13.57
N GLY A 43 13.08 0.46 -14.89
CA GLY A 43 13.45 -0.72 -15.70
C GLY A 43 12.27 -1.48 -16.32
N GLU A 44 11.05 -1.16 -15.90
CA GLU A 44 9.81 -1.61 -16.54
C GLU A 44 9.48 -0.71 -17.74
N GLU A 45 8.93 -1.31 -18.79
CA GLU A 45 8.53 -0.63 -20.02
C GLU A 45 7.14 -1.11 -20.45
N TYR A 46 6.24 -0.16 -20.63
CA TYR A 46 4.88 -0.38 -21.13
C TYR A 46 4.76 0.27 -22.50
N GLU A 47 4.22 -0.45 -23.47
CA GLU A 47 4.06 0.03 -24.83
C GLU A 47 2.58 0.20 -25.17
N LEU A 48 2.23 1.34 -25.75
CA LEU A 48 0.95 1.60 -26.39
C LEU A 48 1.19 1.63 -27.90
N THR A 49 0.78 0.57 -28.58
CA THR A 49 0.98 0.46 -30.03
C THR A 49 -0.07 1.27 -30.80
N PRO A 50 0.24 1.71 -32.03
CA PRO A 50 -0.73 2.42 -32.87
C PRO A 50 -1.99 1.59 -33.17
N ASN A 51 -1.84 0.26 -33.26
CA ASN A 51 -2.94 -0.65 -33.52
C ASN A 51 -3.87 -0.78 -32.32
N GLU A 52 -3.33 -0.82 -31.10
CA GLU A 52 -4.13 -0.80 -29.86
C GLU A 52 -4.86 0.52 -29.70
N LEU A 53 -4.22 1.63 -30.07
CA LEU A 53 -4.79 2.98 -30.02
C LEU A 53 -5.81 3.26 -31.14
N ASP A 54 -5.93 2.37 -32.13
CA ASP A 54 -6.70 2.56 -33.37
C ASP A 54 -6.47 3.95 -33.99
N ILE A 55 -5.21 4.35 -34.12
CA ILE A 55 -4.86 5.71 -34.55
C ILE A 55 -5.02 5.87 -36.07
N HIS A 56 -5.75 6.91 -36.47
CA HIS A 56 -5.96 7.28 -37.86
C HIS A 56 -5.59 8.75 -38.08
N ALA A 57 -4.68 9.00 -39.02
CA ALA A 57 -4.44 10.35 -39.51
C ALA A 57 -5.41 10.65 -40.65
N GLY A 58 -6.20 11.72 -40.55
CA GLY A 58 -7.12 12.18 -41.58
C GLY A 58 -6.44 12.76 -42.83
N VAL A 59 -5.54 12.01 -43.47
CA VAL A 59 -4.69 12.50 -44.57
C VAL A 59 -5.53 13.05 -45.74
N ASP A 60 -6.56 12.33 -46.16
CA ASP A 60 -7.40 12.74 -47.30
C ASP A 60 -8.11 14.08 -47.03
N ARG A 61 -8.73 14.21 -45.85
CA ARG A 61 -9.40 15.46 -45.43
C ARG A 61 -8.42 16.63 -45.38
N THR A 62 -7.24 16.39 -44.82
CA THR A 62 -6.22 17.44 -44.64
C THR A 62 -5.63 17.90 -45.99
N VAL A 63 -5.46 16.97 -46.94
CA VAL A 63 -5.03 17.29 -48.31
C VAL A 63 -6.14 18.03 -49.08
N ASP A 64 -7.41 17.65 -48.91
CA ASP A 64 -8.54 18.36 -49.52
C ASP A 64 -8.70 19.78 -48.97
N GLU A 65 -8.45 19.99 -47.68
CA GLU A 65 -8.35 21.31 -47.06
C GLU A 65 -7.20 22.13 -47.66
N ALA A 66 -6.01 21.53 -47.85
CA ALA A 66 -4.87 22.18 -48.51
C ALA A 66 -5.21 22.62 -49.94
N LEU A 67 -5.89 21.77 -50.70
CA LEU A 67 -6.37 22.10 -52.05
C LEU A 67 -7.42 23.21 -52.03
N THR A 68 -8.30 23.22 -51.04
CA THR A 68 -9.35 24.23 -50.88
C THR A 68 -8.74 25.59 -50.53
N ALA A 69 -7.84 25.65 -49.55
CA ALA A 69 -7.09 26.85 -49.20
C ALA A 69 -6.28 27.39 -50.39
N SER A 70 -5.67 26.49 -51.18
CA SER A 70 -4.96 26.85 -52.42
C SER A 70 -5.85 27.44 -53.50
N ARG A 71 -7.17 27.20 -53.44
CA ARG A 71 -8.17 27.68 -54.40
C ARG A 71 -8.88 28.94 -53.94
N GLU A 72 -8.56 29.52 -52.78
CA GLU A 72 -9.15 30.79 -52.35
C GLU A 72 -8.71 31.98 -53.24
N GLY A 73 -9.67 32.86 -53.55
CA GLY A 73 -9.52 33.99 -54.47
C GLY A 73 -10.02 33.69 -55.90
N GLY A 74 -10.29 34.72 -56.71
CA GLY A 74 -10.74 34.56 -58.10
C GLY A 74 -9.65 34.05 -59.06
N LEU A 75 -10.03 33.61 -60.26
CA LEU A 75 -9.08 33.15 -61.30
C LEU A 75 -7.94 34.14 -61.63
N PRO A 76 -8.16 35.48 -61.69
CA PRO A 76 -7.08 36.43 -61.97
C PRO A 76 -6.03 36.47 -60.86
N THR A 77 -6.46 36.47 -59.60
CA THR A 77 -5.58 36.44 -58.42
C THR A 77 -4.78 35.15 -58.33
N ARG A 78 -5.35 34.01 -58.72
CA ARG A 78 -4.64 32.72 -58.76
C ARG A 78 -3.59 32.69 -59.85
N PHE A 79 -3.93 33.18 -61.04
CA PHE A 79 -2.99 33.26 -62.16
C PHE A 79 -1.81 34.17 -61.82
N TRP A 80 -2.07 35.39 -61.34
CA TRP A 80 -1.00 36.31 -60.92
C TRP A 80 -0.08 35.70 -59.88
N ARG A 81 -0.62 34.99 -58.88
CA ARG A 81 0.16 34.29 -57.86
C ARG A 81 1.04 33.18 -58.44
N SER A 82 0.55 32.40 -59.40
CA SER A 82 1.33 31.36 -60.08
C SER A 82 2.47 31.91 -60.95
N VAL A 83 2.30 33.11 -61.51
CA VAL A 83 3.28 33.75 -62.40
C VAL A 83 4.29 34.60 -61.62
N SER A 84 3.89 35.18 -60.49
CA SER A 84 4.77 36.00 -59.64
C SER A 84 5.55 35.20 -58.59
N GLY A 85 5.30 33.89 -58.48
CA GLY A 85 5.86 33.04 -57.41
C GLY A 85 5.33 33.38 -56.02
N GLY A 86 4.07 33.84 -55.92
CA GLY A 86 3.47 34.20 -54.63
C GLY A 86 3.04 32.97 -53.81
N GLU A 87 3.29 32.99 -52.50
CA GLU A 87 2.95 31.92 -51.57
C GLU A 87 1.60 32.14 -50.88
N VAL A 88 0.98 31.05 -50.42
CA VAL A 88 -0.24 31.07 -49.60
C VAL A 88 0.07 31.01 -48.11
N ASN A 89 1.23 30.45 -47.71
CA ASN A 89 1.72 30.42 -46.33
C ASN A 89 0.66 29.95 -45.31
N VAL A 90 0.05 28.80 -45.59
CA VAL A 90 -0.96 28.18 -44.74
C VAL A 90 -0.39 26.91 -44.12
N ALA A 91 -0.51 26.80 -42.80
CA ALA A 91 -0.14 25.60 -42.05
C ALA A 91 -1.41 24.88 -41.58
N ILE A 92 -1.66 23.69 -42.11
CA ILE A 92 -2.81 22.86 -41.76
C ILE A 92 -2.36 21.79 -40.76
N ARG A 93 -3.10 21.62 -39.67
CA ARG A 93 -2.82 20.57 -38.68
C ARG A 93 -3.70 19.36 -38.98
N PRO A 94 -3.12 18.18 -39.26
CA PRO A 94 -3.93 16.98 -39.45
C PRO A 94 -4.65 16.63 -38.14
N GLU A 95 -5.93 16.28 -38.25
CA GLU A 95 -6.68 15.67 -37.14
C GLU A 95 -6.19 14.24 -36.94
N LEU A 96 -5.69 13.96 -35.73
CA LEU A 96 -5.42 12.60 -35.27
C LEU A 96 -6.67 12.12 -34.54
N ALA A 97 -7.31 11.09 -35.08
CA ALA A 97 -8.36 10.36 -34.40
C ALA A 97 -7.74 9.12 -33.75
N TYR A 98 -8.08 8.86 -32.51
CA TYR A 98 -7.68 7.65 -31.79
C TYR A 98 -8.75 7.26 -30.76
N ASP A 99 -8.69 6.02 -30.30
CA ASP A 99 -9.59 5.50 -29.28
C ASP A 99 -9.14 5.96 -27.89
N HIS A 100 -9.94 6.83 -27.27
CA HIS A 100 -9.69 7.32 -25.92
C HIS A 100 -9.88 6.23 -24.86
N ASP A 101 -10.78 5.25 -25.07
CA ASP A 101 -10.99 4.19 -24.10
C ASP A 101 -9.76 3.27 -24.01
N GLN A 102 -9.08 3.03 -25.14
CA GLN A 102 -7.82 2.27 -25.17
C GLN A 102 -6.68 3.01 -24.46
N LEU A 103 -6.61 4.33 -24.62
CA LEU A 103 -5.69 5.15 -23.85
C LEU A 103 -5.99 5.05 -22.35
N ASP A 104 -7.25 5.17 -21.94
CA ASP A 104 -7.68 5.05 -20.53
C ASP A 104 -7.27 3.71 -19.93
N HIS A 105 -7.52 2.63 -20.66
CA HIS A 105 -7.12 1.28 -20.28
C HIS A 105 -5.59 1.15 -20.13
N PHE A 106 -4.82 1.73 -21.07
CA PHE A 106 -3.38 1.75 -20.98
C PHE A 106 -2.88 2.54 -19.76
N ILE A 107 -3.41 3.74 -19.52
CA ILE A 107 -3.07 4.56 -18.34
C ILE A 107 -3.38 3.80 -17.05
N SER A 108 -4.56 3.19 -16.95
CA SER A 108 -4.96 2.40 -15.78
C SER A 108 -4.07 1.16 -15.59
N HIS A 109 -3.67 0.50 -16.68
CA HIS A 109 -2.76 -0.64 -16.63
C HIS A 109 -1.37 -0.23 -16.10
N VAL A 110 -0.80 0.85 -16.64
CA VAL A 110 0.48 1.41 -16.18
C VAL A 110 0.40 1.84 -14.71
N SER A 111 -0.65 2.61 -14.38
CA SER A 111 -0.92 3.11 -13.03
C SER A 111 -1.08 1.97 -12.02
N GLY A 112 -1.82 0.92 -12.35
CA GLY A 112 -2.04 -0.23 -11.47
C GLY A 112 -0.84 -1.16 -11.29
N ASN A 113 0.08 -1.20 -12.26
CA ASN A 113 1.30 -2.00 -12.15
C ASN A 113 2.42 -1.27 -11.39
N ILE A 114 2.58 0.03 -11.62
CA ILE A 114 3.59 0.85 -10.92
C ILE A 114 3.07 1.30 -9.55
N GLY A 115 1.81 1.71 -9.51
CA GLY A 115 1.10 2.12 -8.31
C GLY A 115 0.84 0.95 -7.39
N ARG A 116 0.95 1.22 -6.09
CA ARG A 116 0.63 0.25 -5.05
C ARG A 116 0.18 0.99 -3.81
N ASP A 117 -0.86 0.48 -3.16
CA ASP A 117 -1.33 1.08 -1.93
C ASP A 117 -0.30 0.93 -0.81
N PRO A 118 -0.19 1.95 0.08
CA PRO A 118 0.57 1.79 1.29
C PRO A 118 -0.07 0.70 2.16
N VAL A 119 0.76 0.02 2.96
CA VAL A 119 0.28 -0.96 3.95
C VAL A 119 0.62 -0.43 5.32
N ASP A 120 -0.38 -0.28 6.18
CA ASP A 120 -0.18 0.13 7.56
C ASP A 120 0.45 -0.99 8.39
N ALA A 121 1.26 -0.59 9.36
CA ALA A 121 1.70 -1.55 10.36
C ALA A 121 0.52 -1.96 11.26
N SER A 122 0.43 -3.26 11.54
CA SER A 122 -0.57 -3.81 12.45
C SER A 122 0.02 -4.97 13.27
N ILE A 123 -0.72 -5.40 14.29
CA ILE A 123 -0.41 -6.60 15.06
C ILE A 123 -1.62 -7.53 15.05
N ASP A 124 -1.36 -8.82 14.88
CA ASP A 124 -2.36 -9.86 15.07
C ASP A 124 -1.85 -10.88 16.11
N PRO A 125 -2.47 -10.94 17.31
CA PRO A 125 -2.09 -11.88 18.34
C PRO A 125 -2.92 -13.18 18.33
N SER A 126 -3.85 -13.39 17.39
CA SER A 126 -4.87 -14.45 17.49
C SER A 126 -4.34 -15.88 17.44
N GLY A 127 -3.10 -16.09 16.99
CA GLY A 127 -2.46 -17.41 16.86
C GLY A 127 -1.62 -17.86 18.06
N GLY A 128 -1.77 -17.22 19.23
CA GLY A 128 -0.90 -17.48 20.40
C GLY A 128 0.49 -16.84 20.30
N VAL A 129 0.74 -16.11 19.21
CA VAL A 129 1.96 -15.34 18.95
C VAL A 129 1.60 -13.96 18.41
N LEU A 130 2.41 -12.95 18.73
CA LEU A 130 2.26 -11.61 18.17
C LEU A 130 2.88 -11.58 16.77
N THR A 131 2.05 -11.52 15.73
CA THR A 131 2.51 -11.40 14.34
C THR A 131 2.43 -9.94 13.89
N PRO A 132 3.56 -9.21 13.78
CA PRO A 132 3.54 -7.86 13.26
C PRO A 132 3.47 -7.86 11.73
N VAL A 133 2.56 -7.06 11.18
CA VAL A 133 2.59 -6.65 9.78
C VAL A 133 3.42 -5.37 9.71
N ALA A 134 4.52 -5.40 8.96
CA ALA A 134 5.37 -4.22 8.80
C ALA A 134 4.73 -3.23 7.83
N ALA A 135 4.84 -1.93 8.17
CA ALA A 135 4.38 -0.88 7.29
C ALA A 135 5.18 -0.86 5.97
N ARG A 136 4.49 -0.59 4.86
CA ARG A 136 5.10 -0.51 3.53
C ARG A 136 4.65 0.76 2.83
N THR A 137 5.62 1.50 2.30
CA THR A 137 5.37 2.68 1.48
C THR A 137 4.71 2.31 0.16
N GLY A 138 3.60 2.98 -0.13
CA GLY A 138 2.88 2.92 -1.40
C GLY A 138 3.46 3.86 -2.45
N PHE A 139 2.97 3.72 -3.67
CA PHE A 139 3.28 4.57 -4.80
C PHE A 139 1.99 4.93 -5.52
N SER A 140 1.85 6.19 -5.90
CA SER A 140 0.73 6.66 -6.70
C SER A 140 1.24 7.37 -7.95
N ILE A 141 0.48 7.25 -9.03
CA ILE A 141 0.70 8.01 -10.25
C ILE A 141 -0.48 8.97 -10.40
N ASP A 142 -0.19 10.23 -10.76
CA ASP A 142 -1.22 11.14 -11.25
C ASP A 142 -1.60 10.70 -12.67
N GLU A 143 -2.67 9.92 -12.78
CA GLU A 143 -3.19 9.42 -14.06
C GLU A 143 -3.55 10.56 -15.03
N SER A 144 -3.98 11.71 -14.50
CA SER A 144 -4.31 12.86 -15.34
C SER A 144 -3.04 13.50 -15.92
N ALA A 145 -1.96 13.55 -15.16
CA ALA A 145 -0.65 13.98 -15.68
C ALA A 145 -0.09 12.97 -16.67
N LEU A 146 -0.12 11.68 -16.34
CA LEU A 146 0.39 10.63 -17.22
C LEU A 146 -0.37 10.61 -18.55
N ARG A 147 -1.70 10.73 -18.52
CA ARG A 147 -2.51 10.86 -19.74
C ARG A 147 -2.02 12.00 -20.62
N ARG A 148 -1.88 13.21 -20.06
CA ARG A 148 -1.43 14.39 -20.84
C ARG A 148 -0.05 14.16 -21.46
N ASP A 149 0.85 13.54 -20.72
CA ASP A 149 2.20 13.26 -21.20
C ASP A 149 2.18 12.20 -22.32
N VAL A 150 1.33 11.17 -22.21
CA VAL A 150 1.12 10.16 -23.27
C VAL A 150 0.45 10.76 -24.50
N GLU A 151 -0.57 11.61 -24.34
CA GLU A 151 -1.21 12.32 -25.46
C GLU A 151 -0.21 13.23 -26.20
N ALA A 152 0.65 13.93 -25.45
CA ALA A 152 1.73 14.71 -26.03
C ALA A 152 2.72 13.82 -26.80
N ALA A 153 3.07 12.65 -26.27
CA ALA A 153 3.94 11.67 -26.94
C ALA A 153 3.28 11.00 -28.15
N ILE A 154 1.95 10.82 -28.17
CA ILE A 154 1.20 10.35 -29.35
C ILE A 154 1.33 11.37 -30.48
N ALA A 155 1.21 12.66 -30.16
CA ALA A 155 1.30 13.76 -31.12
C ALA A 155 2.74 14.14 -31.54
N ASP A 156 3.76 13.71 -30.79
CA ASP A 156 5.17 14.00 -31.08
C ASP A 156 5.87 12.78 -31.73
N PRO A 157 6.19 12.83 -33.03
CA PRO A 157 6.90 11.74 -33.70
C PRO A 157 8.37 11.60 -33.29
N ALA A 158 8.97 12.63 -32.69
CA ALA A 158 10.37 12.64 -32.27
C ALA A 158 10.55 12.12 -30.84
N ASN A 159 9.62 12.40 -29.94
CA ASN A 159 9.69 11.98 -28.53
C ASN A 159 8.45 11.18 -28.10
N ARG A 160 8.57 9.85 -28.21
CA ARG A 160 7.49 8.89 -27.87
C ARG A 160 7.76 8.13 -26.57
N THR A 161 8.60 8.67 -25.69
CA THR A 161 8.90 8.06 -24.39
C THR A 161 8.46 8.99 -23.27
N VAL A 162 7.71 8.45 -22.32
CA VAL A 162 7.17 9.15 -21.16
C VAL A 162 7.71 8.48 -19.90
N GLU A 163 8.17 9.29 -18.96
CA GLU A 163 8.51 8.84 -17.61
C GLU A 163 7.40 9.33 -16.66
N PRO A 164 6.63 8.42 -16.03
CA PRO A 164 5.52 8.82 -15.17
C PRO A 164 6.05 9.48 -13.91
N LYS A 165 5.33 10.50 -13.43
CA LYS A 165 5.60 11.09 -12.11
C LYS A 165 5.01 10.19 -11.03
N VAL A 166 5.88 9.52 -10.30
CA VAL A 166 5.50 8.64 -9.19
C VAL A 166 5.70 9.36 -7.86
N GLU A 167 4.64 9.41 -7.07
CA GLU A 167 4.66 9.98 -5.73
C GLU A 167 4.66 8.87 -4.67
N LYS A 168 5.45 9.07 -3.61
CA LYS A 168 5.50 8.14 -2.47
C LYS A 168 4.34 8.41 -1.55
N VAL A 169 3.50 7.39 -1.33
CA VAL A 169 2.40 7.44 -0.37
C VAL A 169 2.86 6.76 0.91
N LYS A 170 2.91 7.52 2.01
CA LYS A 170 3.28 6.97 3.31
C LYS A 170 2.10 6.18 3.90
N PRO A 171 2.37 5.09 4.63
CA PRO A 171 1.35 4.45 5.46
C PRO A 171 0.88 5.40 6.56
N GLU A 172 -0.37 5.26 6.98
CA GLU A 172 -0.96 6.01 8.09
C GLU A 172 -0.32 5.62 9.43
N VAL A 173 0.02 4.34 9.58
CA VAL A 173 0.73 3.82 10.76
C VAL A 173 2.05 3.20 10.34
N THR A 174 3.15 3.81 10.75
CA THR A 174 4.49 3.24 10.54
C THR A 174 4.79 2.14 11.56
N THR A 175 5.68 1.21 11.20
CA THR A 175 6.17 0.17 12.13
C THR A 175 6.79 0.78 13.40
N SER A 176 7.46 1.94 13.26
CA SER A 176 8.02 2.67 14.40
C SER A 176 6.96 3.25 15.33
N GLU A 177 5.89 3.82 14.77
CA GLU A 177 4.78 4.36 15.58
C GLU A 177 4.03 3.24 16.29
N LEU A 178 3.80 2.11 15.61
CA LEU A 178 3.16 0.95 16.23
C LEU A 178 4.01 0.38 17.36
N ALA A 179 5.33 0.24 17.17
CA ALA A 179 6.24 -0.21 18.20
C ALA A 179 6.33 0.79 19.38
N ALA A 180 6.28 2.10 19.11
CA ALA A 180 6.23 3.11 20.15
C ALA A 180 4.91 3.11 20.94
N LYS A 181 3.79 2.76 20.29
CA LYS A 181 2.49 2.58 20.93
C LYS A 181 2.44 1.34 21.83
N TYR A 182 3.10 0.26 21.40
CA TYR A 182 3.18 -1.01 22.14
C TYR A 182 4.64 -1.41 22.39
N PRO A 183 5.36 -0.66 23.25
CA PRO A 183 6.78 -0.93 23.50
C PRO A 183 6.98 -2.28 24.20
N THR A 184 5.98 -2.69 24.98
CA THR A 184 5.90 -3.98 25.67
C THR A 184 4.52 -4.58 25.41
N TYR A 185 4.44 -5.87 25.11
CA TYR A 185 3.20 -6.61 24.90
C TYR A 185 3.33 -8.04 25.40
N LEU A 186 2.29 -8.57 26.06
CA LEU A 186 2.25 -9.96 26.51
C LEU A 186 1.24 -10.76 25.71
N VAL A 187 1.62 -11.98 25.32
CA VAL A 187 0.69 -12.97 24.76
C VAL A 187 0.71 -14.20 25.65
N VAL A 188 -0.46 -14.62 26.12
CA VAL A 188 -0.68 -15.87 26.84
C VAL A 188 -1.36 -16.84 25.90
N ASP A 189 -0.64 -17.90 25.52
CA ASP A 189 -1.15 -18.99 24.71
C ASP A 189 -1.60 -20.12 25.64
N ARG A 190 -2.91 -20.28 25.78
CA ARG A 190 -3.49 -21.32 26.64
C ARG A 190 -3.32 -22.72 26.08
N ALA A 191 -3.22 -22.87 24.76
CA ALA A 191 -3.07 -24.16 24.12
C ALA A 191 -1.66 -24.73 24.31
N ASN A 192 -0.65 -23.85 24.31
CA ASN A 192 0.75 -24.23 24.48
C ASN A 192 1.31 -23.96 25.88
N PHE A 193 0.51 -23.39 26.79
CA PHE A 193 0.92 -23.06 28.16
C PHE A 193 2.13 -22.14 28.22
N THR A 194 2.14 -21.10 27.36
CA THR A 194 3.22 -20.12 27.33
C THR A 194 2.72 -18.71 27.61
N LEU A 195 3.60 -17.90 28.19
CA LEU A 195 3.48 -16.45 28.24
C LEU A 195 4.72 -15.88 27.55
N THR A 196 4.51 -15.12 26.48
CA THR A 196 5.59 -14.52 25.70
C THR A 196 5.59 -13.02 25.86
N LEU A 197 6.76 -12.47 26.22
CA LEU A 197 7.04 -11.05 26.30
C LEU A 197 7.60 -10.57 24.96
N TYR A 198 6.92 -9.58 24.38
CA TYR A 198 7.39 -8.87 23.19
C TYR A 198 7.87 -7.48 23.57
N ARG A 199 9.03 -7.10 23.02
CA ARG A 199 9.59 -5.75 23.13
C ARG A 199 9.74 -5.15 21.74
N ASN A 200 9.17 -3.97 21.53
CA ASN A 200 9.12 -3.32 20.22
C ASN A 200 8.63 -4.28 19.11
N LEU A 201 7.55 -5.02 19.41
CA LEU A 201 6.93 -6.02 18.53
C LEU A 201 7.82 -7.22 18.15
N LYS A 202 8.92 -7.44 18.86
CA LYS A 202 9.80 -8.62 18.68
C LYS A 202 9.76 -9.47 19.93
N GLU A 203 9.73 -10.78 19.75
CA GLU A 203 9.82 -11.72 20.86
C GLU A 203 11.13 -11.49 21.62
N GLU A 204 11.02 -11.30 22.93
CA GLU A 204 12.17 -11.12 23.82
C GLU A 204 12.42 -12.40 24.62
N VAL A 205 11.37 -12.98 25.19
CA VAL A 205 11.45 -14.19 26.03
C VAL A 205 10.07 -14.84 26.15
N SER A 206 10.05 -16.16 26.29
CA SER A 206 8.84 -16.95 26.53
C SER A 206 9.02 -17.82 27.77
N TYR A 207 7.96 -17.89 28.58
CA TYR A 207 7.93 -18.62 29.85
C TYR A 207 6.87 -19.71 29.80
N THR A 208 7.15 -20.85 30.43
CA THR A 208 6.13 -21.89 30.67
C THR A 208 5.22 -21.44 31.81
N VAL A 209 3.91 -21.55 31.61
CA VAL A 209 2.91 -21.14 32.60
C VAL A 209 1.93 -22.27 32.92
N ALA A 210 1.19 -22.14 34.02
CA ALA A 210 -0.05 -22.89 34.23
C ALA A 210 -1.24 -21.94 34.11
N ILE A 211 -2.32 -22.40 33.49
CA ILE A 211 -3.54 -21.61 33.27
C ILE A 211 -4.71 -22.15 34.08
N GLY A 212 -5.86 -21.47 33.98
CA GLY A 212 -7.13 -21.94 34.52
C GLY A 212 -7.47 -23.37 34.10
N ALA A 213 -7.86 -24.21 35.05
CA ALA A 213 -8.42 -25.52 34.80
C ALA A 213 -9.79 -25.41 34.10
N GLU A 214 -10.26 -26.50 33.51
CA GLU A 214 -11.59 -26.57 32.91
C GLU A 214 -12.67 -26.15 33.93
N GLY A 215 -13.53 -25.20 33.56
CA GLY A 215 -14.54 -24.61 34.45
C GLY A 215 -14.04 -23.45 35.32
N TYR A 216 -12.73 -23.18 35.30
CA TYR A 216 -12.09 -21.99 35.87
C TYR A 216 -11.14 -21.35 34.85
N ASP A 217 -11.56 -21.33 33.59
CA ASP A 217 -10.73 -20.90 32.48
C ASP A 217 -10.17 -19.50 32.68
N THR A 218 -8.91 -19.31 32.31
CA THR A 218 -8.35 -17.97 32.14
C THR A 218 -9.09 -17.28 30.99
N PRO A 219 -9.84 -16.19 31.23
CA PRO A 219 -10.71 -15.61 30.22
C PRO A 219 -9.90 -15.12 29.00
N THR A 220 -10.33 -15.50 27.80
CA THR A 220 -9.71 -15.02 26.56
C THR A 220 -10.03 -13.55 26.33
N GLY A 221 -9.20 -12.89 25.52
CA GLY A 221 -9.40 -11.51 25.12
C GLY A 221 -8.18 -10.62 25.36
N LEU A 222 -8.40 -9.33 25.12
CA LEU A 222 -7.39 -8.29 25.30
C LEU A 222 -7.61 -7.57 26.63
N TYR A 223 -6.58 -7.62 27.48
CA TYR A 223 -6.52 -6.97 28.78
C TYR A 223 -5.28 -6.07 28.84
N ASN A 224 -5.05 -5.48 30.01
CA ASN A 224 -3.82 -4.78 30.34
C ASN A 224 -3.43 -5.08 31.78
N ILE A 225 -2.15 -4.98 32.12
CA ILE A 225 -1.71 -5.00 33.51
C ILE A 225 -2.34 -3.80 34.23
N GLN A 226 -3.15 -4.06 35.25
CA GLN A 226 -3.89 -3.05 36.02
C GLN A 226 -3.20 -2.73 37.34
N SER A 227 -2.47 -3.69 37.90
CA SER A 227 -1.83 -3.56 39.20
C SER A 227 -0.58 -4.43 39.28
N LYS A 228 0.36 -4.01 40.13
CA LYS A 228 1.62 -4.72 40.38
C LYS A 228 1.92 -4.68 41.88
N GLN A 229 2.26 -5.83 42.46
CA GLN A 229 2.67 -5.91 43.87
C GLN A 229 3.87 -6.85 44.04
N VAL A 230 4.84 -6.40 44.84
CA VAL A 230 5.94 -7.22 45.39
C VAL A 230 5.45 -7.82 46.69
N ASP A 231 5.70 -9.12 46.88
CA ASP A 231 5.28 -9.89 48.06
C ASP A 231 3.80 -9.62 48.41
N PRO A 232 2.87 -9.98 47.49
CA PRO A 232 1.47 -9.59 47.58
C PRO A 232 0.76 -10.23 48.77
N VAL A 233 -0.21 -9.50 49.30
CA VAL A 233 -1.25 -10.09 50.16
C VAL A 233 -2.25 -10.83 49.28
N TRP A 234 -2.64 -12.05 49.66
CA TRP A 234 -3.70 -12.78 48.95
C TRP A 234 -5.02 -12.65 49.70
N ASN A 235 -6.00 -12.01 49.06
CA ASN A 235 -7.38 -11.98 49.54
C ASN A 235 -8.12 -13.15 48.92
N VAL A 236 -8.46 -14.13 49.74
CA VAL A 236 -9.09 -15.37 49.29
C VAL A 236 -10.53 -15.06 48.87
N PRO A 237 -10.95 -15.42 47.65
CA PRO A 237 -12.32 -15.17 47.22
C PRO A 237 -13.31 -15.94 48.11
N ASP A 238 -14.48 -15.35 48.31
CA ASP A 238 -15.59 -16.02 48.98
C ASP A 238 -16.22 -17.02 48.00
N SER A 239 -15.70 -18.25 47.98
CA SER A 239 -16.05 -19.28 47.00
C SER A 239 -15.89 -20.68 47.58
N ASP A 240 -16.74 -21.61 47.17
CA ASP A 240 -16.79 -22.97 47.73
C ASP A 240 -15.44 -23.71 47.62
N TRP A 241 -14.69 -23.51 46.54
CA TRP A 241 -13.38 -24.15 46.34
C TRP A 241 -12.33 -23.69 47.36
N ALA A 242 -12.48 -22.50 47.94
CA ALA A 242 -11.57 -21.98 48.95
C ALA A 242 -11.77 -22.63 50.33
N GLY A 243 -12.89 -23.33 50.53
CA GLY A 243 -13.19 -24.06 51.76
C GLY A 243 -13.08 -23.18 53.01
N SER A 244 -12.30 -23.64 54.00
CA SER A 244 -12.14 -22.90 55.26
C SER A 244 -11.39 -21.57 55.10
N LEU A 245 -10.69 -21.35 54.00
CA LEU A 245 -9.94 -20.12 53.73
C LEU A 245 -10.80 -19.02 53.08
N ALA A 246 -12.03 -19.32 52.67
CA ALA A 246 -12.92 -18.36 52.03
C ALA A 246 -13.03 -17.05 52.84
N GLY A 247 -12.85 -15.91 52.17
CA GLY A 247 -12.91 -14.58 52.78
C GLY A 247 -11.74 -14.21 53.71
N GLN A 248 -10.75 -15.09 53.88
CA GLN A 248 -9.56 -14.79 54.67
C GLN A 248 -8.55 -13.95 53.88
N THR A 249 -7.64 -13.30 54.61
CA THR A 249 -6.49 -12.59 54.05
C THR A 249 -5.22 -13.32 54.45
N ILE A 250 -4.47 -13.82 53.47
CA ILE A 250 -3.19 -14.49 53.69
C ILE A 250 -2.06 -13.47 53.50
N PRO A 251 -1.24 -13.20 54.53
CA PRO A 251 -0.13 -12.26 54.43
C PRO A 251 0.95 -12.78 53.49
N PRO A 252 1.94 -11.95 53.12
CA PRO A 252 3.07 -12.40 52.33
C PRO A 252 3.87 -13.47 53.09
N GLY A 253 4.38 -14.47 52.37
CA GLY A 253 5.19 -15.54 52.98
C GLY A 253 5.08 -16.88 52.24
N PRO A 254 5.74 -17.93 52.75
CA PRO A 254 5.78 -19.26 52.10
C PRO A 254 4.40 -19.88 51.86
N GLU A 255 3.45 -19.66 52.76
CA GLU A 255 2.07 -20.19 52.66
C GLU A 255 1.19 -19.43 51.65
N ASN A 256 1.62 -18.26 51.20
CA ASN A 256 0.87 -17.46 50.23
C ASN A 256 1.03 -18.07 48.82
N PRO A 257 -0.07 -18.42 48.13
CA PRO A 257 0.00 -19.06 46.81
C PRO A 257 0.43 -18.12 45.69
N LEU A 258 0.36 -16.79 45.89
CA LEU A 258 0.82 -15.80 44.90
C LEU A 258 2.36 -15.65 44.89
N LYS A 259 3.01 -16.12 45.96
CA LYS A 259 4.46 -16.09 46.16
C LYS A 259 5.04 -14.67 46.09
N ALA A 260 5.91 -14.41 45.12
CA ALA A 260 6.80 -13.26 45.14
C ALA A 260 6.24 -12.02 44.42
N ARG A 261 5.43 -12.21 43.37
CA ARG A 261 4.94 -11.12 42.52
C ARG A 261 3.50 -11.34 42.10
N TRP A 262 2.76 -10.25 42.01
CA TRP A 262 1.40 -10.21 41.47
C TRP A 262 1.31 -9.16 40.38
N MET A 263 0.68 -9.53 39.26
CA MET A 263 0.34 -8.63 38.16
C MET A 263 -1.11 -8.88 37.74
N GLY A 264 -2.05 -8.12 38.32
CA GLY A 264 -3.48 -8.28 38.04
C GLY A 264 -3.88 -7.67 36.69
N PHE A 265 -4.75 -8.35 35.93
CA PHE A 265 -5.21 -7.87 34.62
C PHE A 265 -6.74 -7.84 34.45
N TYR A 266 -7.51 -8.61 35.22
CA TYR A 266 -8.98 -8.62 35.10
C TYR A 266 -9.67 -9.26 36.31
N ASN A 267 -10.63 -8.60 36.97
CA ASN A 267 -11.56 -9.20 37.95
C ASN A 267 -10.95 -10.22 38.94
N GLY A 268 -9.80 -9.91 39.53
CA GLY A 268 -9.11 -10.79 40.47
C GLY A 268 -8.25 -11.89 39.84
N ALA A 269 -8.25 -12.00 38.51
CA ALA A 269 -7.26 -12.76 37.74
C ALA A 269 -5.99 -11.95 37.49
N GLY A 270 -4.86 -12.64 37.55
CA GLY A 270 -3.54 -12.05 37.40
C GLY A 270 -2.48 -13.09 37.06
N ILE A 271 -1.29 -12.58 36.81
CA ILE A 271 -0.06 -13.37 36.64
C ILE A 271 0.68 -13.36 37.98
N HIS A 272 1.05 -14.54 38.48
CA HIS A 272 1.73 -14.66 39.78
C HIS A 272 2.67 -15.88 39.84
N GLY A 273 3.52 -15.92 40.87
CA GLY A 273 4.44 -17.05 41.09
C GLY A 273 3.73 -18.25 41.71
N THR A 274 4.25 -19.46 41.51
CA THR A 274 3.76 -20.68 42.17
C THR A 274 4.91 -21.50 42.74
N SER A 275 4.67 -22.21 43.84
CA SER A 275 5.57 -23.28 44.32
C SER A 275 5.22 -24.66 43.78
N ASP A 276 4.06 -24.79 43.13
CA ASP A 276 3.62 -26.01 42.49
C ASP A 276 4.20 -26.10 41.07
N ILE A 277 5.49 -26.40 40.99
CA ILE A 277 6.24 -26.47 39.73
C ILE A 277 5.67 -27.54 38.79
N ALA A 278 5.10 -28.63 39.35
CA ALA A 278 4.48 -29.69 38.58
C ALA A 278 3.22 -29.23 37.81
N SER A 279 2.62 -28.10 38.21
CA SER A 279 1.48 -27.52 37.50
C SER A 279 1.86 -26.77 36.22
N LEU A 280 3.12 -26.35 36.05
CA LEU A 280 3.54 -25.60 34.86
C LEU A 280 3.44 -26.49 33.61
N GLY A 281 2.88 -25.95 32.53
CA GLY A 281 2.54 -26.73 31.33
C GLY A 281 1.20 -27.46 31.40
N SER A 282 0.31 -27.03 32.31
CA SER A 282 -1.02 -27.65 32.48
C SER A 282 -2.11 -26.64 32.86
N ALA A 283 -3.36 -27.08 32.73
CA ALA A 283 -4.55 -26.35 33.18
C ALA A 283 -4.86 -26.75 34.63
N ALA A 284 -4.44 -25.93 35.61
CA ALA A 284 -4.41 -26.30 37.02
C ALA A 284 -4.81 -25.18 38.00
N SER A 285 -5.09 -23.99 37.49
CA SER A 285 -5.41 -22.81 38.31
C SER A 285 -6.91 -22.51 38.37
N HIS A 286 -7.31 -21.55 39.21
CA HIS A 286 -8.67 -21.03 39.27
C HIS A 286 -8.79 -19.70 38.48
N GLY A 287 -8.25 -19.67 37.27
CA GLY A 287 -8.33 -18.54 36.33
C GLY A 287 -7.08 -17.65 36.23
N CYS A 288 -6.15 -17.75 37.18
CA CYS A 288 -4.88 -17.01 37.15
C CYS A 288 -3.82 -17.68 36.25
N VAL A 289 -2.84 -16.90 35.80
CA VAL A 289 -1.65 -17.42 35.11
C VAL A 289 -0.54 -17.62 36.14
N ARG A 290 -0.16 -18.88 36.37
CA ARG A 290 0.92 -19.23 37.31
C ARG A 290 2.25 -19.35 36.58
N MET A 291 3.30 -18.82 37.18
CA MET A 291 4.67 -18.87 36.68
C MET A 291 5.61 -19.42 37.73
N ASP A 292 6.77 -19.94 37.31
CA ASP A 292 7.86 -20.19 38.25
C ASP A 292 8.26 -18.90 38.97
N VAL A 293 8.75 -19.00 40.21
CA VAL A 293 9.04 -17.82 41.06
C VAL A 293 10.15 -16.94 40.47
N PRO A 294 11.31 -17.47 40.03
CA PRO A 294 12.29 -16.72 39.26
C PRO A 294 11.70 -16.02 38.03
N ASP A 295 10.89 -16.74 37.24
CA ASP A 295 10.32 -16.22 35.99
C ASP A 295 9.32 -15.08 36.23
N VAL A 296 8.46 -15.19 37.26
CA VAL A 296 7.55 -14.09 37.60
C VAL A 296 8.30 -12.87 38.11
N ILE A 297 9.43 -13.05 38.79
CA ILE A 297 10.28 -11.93 39.24
C ILE A 297 10.91 -11.24 38.03
N ASP A 298 11.46 -12.01 37.09
CA ASP A 298 12.04 -11.48 35.86
C ASP A 298 10.99 -10.74 35.01
N LEU A 299 9.82 -11.34 34.77
CA LEU A 299 8.73 -10.71 34.03
C LEU A 299 8.27 -9.41 34.71
N TYR A 300 8.11 -9.43 36.04
CA TYR A 300 7.64 -8.27 36.80
C TYR A 300 8.53 -7.04 36.60
N ASP A 301 9.84 -7.22 36.49
CA ASP A 301 10.77 -6.10 36.31
C ASP A 301 10.80 -5.57 34.86
N ARG A 302 10.22 -6.31 33.90
CA ARG A 302 10.24 -5.98 32.46
C ARG A 302 8.93 -5.37 31.94
N VAL A 303 7.86 -5.46 32.70
CA VAL A 303 6.51 -5.02 32.29
C VAL A 303 6.00 -3.91 33.18
N ASP A 304 5.21 -3.00 32.62
CA ASP A 304 4.66 -1.85 33.33
C ASP A 304 3.14 -1.98 33.50
N ILE A 305 2.58 -1.20 34.44
CA ILE A 305 1.14 -1.01 34.48
C ILE A 305 0.70 -0.39 33.15
N GLY A 306 -0.33 -0.95 32.55
CA GLY A 306 -0.81 -0.58 31.22
C GLY A 306 -0.26 -1.45 30.08
N THR A 307 0.74 -2.31 30.32
CA THR A 307 1.20 -3.28 29.32
C THR A 307 0.03 -4.16 28.86
N PRO A 308 -0.28 -4.23 27.55
CA PRO A 308 -1.34 -5.09 27.04
C PRO A 308 -1.03 -6.57 27.27
N VAL A 309 -2.08 -7.35 27.55
CA VAL A 309 -2.02 -8.79 27.71
C VAL A 309 -3.10 -9.40 26.85
N TYR A 310 -2.71 -10.10 25.78
CA TYR A 310 -3.63 -10.87 24.97
C TYR A 310 -3.66 -12.32 25.45
N ILE A 311 -4.85 -12.88 25.61
CA ILE A 311 -5.06 -14.25 26.05
C ILE A 311 -5.86 -14.98 24.98
N SER A 312 -5.25 -16.02 24.39
CA SER A 312 -5.88 -16.92 23.40
C SER A 312 -6.07 -18.31 23.97
#